data_AF-A0A351BKU0-F1
#
_entry.id   AF-A0A351BKU0-F1
#
_cell.length_a   1.000
_cell.length_b   1.000
_cell.length_c   1.000
_cell.angle_alpha   90.00
_cell.angle_beta   90.00
_cell.angle_gamma   90.00
#
_symmetry.space_group_name_H-M   'P 1'
#
loop_
_entity.id
_entity.type
_entity.pdbx_description
1 polymer ?
#
loop_
_entity_poly.entity_id
_entity_poly.type
_entity_poly.pdbx_seq_one_letter_code
_entity_poly.pdbx_strand_id
1 'polypeptide(L)'
;FNVIDGYNAAESYALAIAHLADRIKVRGPFVTPWPTDDPGLSRRERRELQTLLAARGHPIGEIDGMIGANSRQAIQAEQKRLGFAADGRAGQKLLRALRSPAPGQ
;
A
#
# COMPACT_ATOMS: atom_id res chain seq x y z
N PHE A 1 -17.39 8.91 16.59
CA PHE A 1 -16.78 9.44 15.36
C PHE A 1 -15.34 8.95 15.22
N ASN A 2 -15.14 7.66 14.91
CA ASN A 2 -13.87 7.19 14.35
C ASN A 2 -14.22 6.47 13.05
N VAL A 3 -13.75 7.09 11.99
CA VAL A 3 -14.12 6.89 10.60
C VAL A 3 -13.56 5.55 10.14
N ILE A 4 -14.43 4.78 9.49
CA ILE A 4 -14.20 3.79 8.41
C ILE A 4 -12.73 3.68 7.95
N ASP A 5 -11.86 3.03 8.74
CA ASP A 5 -10.46 2.78 8.39
C ASP A 5 -10.20 1.32 7.94
N GLY A 6 -11.28 0.60 7.61
CA GLY A 6 -11.22 -0.84 7.31
C GLY A 6 -11.72 -1.25 5.94
N TYR A 7 -12.26 -0.35 5.12
CA TYR A 7 -12.96 -0.75 3.90
C TYR A 7 -12.60 0.15 2.72
N ASN A 8 -11.41 -0.08 2.15
CA ASN A 8 -11.21 0.13 0.71
C ASN A 8 -11.97 -0.97 -0.07
N ALA A 9 -13.27 -1.11 0.22
CA ALA A 9 -14.21 -1.78 -0.65
C ALA A 9 -15.22 -0.81 -1.27
N ALA A 10 -15.14 0.50 -0.99
CA ALA A 10 -15.97 1.46 -1.69
C ALA A 10 -15.58 1.60 -3.18
N GLU A 11 -14.29 1.48 -3.53
CA GLU A 11 -13.87 1.38 -4.94
C GLU A 11 -14.04 -0.06 -5.50
N SER A 12 -13.78 -1.08 -4.68
CA SER A 12 -13.97 -2.49 -5.07
C SER A 12 -15.45 -2.83 -5.35
N TYR A 13 -16.40 -2.17 -4.69
CA TYR A 13 -17.84 -2.38 -4.87
C TYR A 13 -18.42 -1.63 -6.08
N ALA A 14 -18.01 -0.37 -6.30
CA ALA A 14 -18.39 0.37 -7.50
C ALA A 14 -17.87 -0.31 -8.78
N LEU A 15 -16.67 -0.88 -8.70
CA LEU A 15 -16.09 -1.67 -9.78
C LEU A 15 -16.75 -3.05 -9.94
N ALA A 16 -17.18 -3.70 -8.86
CA ALA A 16 -17.95 -4.94 -8.94
C ALA A 16 -19.29 -4.76 -9.65
N ILE A 17 -19.97 -3.62 -9.46
CA ILE A 17 -21.22 -3.30 -10.17
C ILE A 17 -20.95 -2.95 -11.64
N ALA A 18 -19.93 -2.13 -11.94
CA ALA A 18 -19.53 -1.84 -13.32
C ALA A 18 -19.11 -3.12 -14.10
N HIS A 19 -18.40 -4.05 -13.44
CA HIS A 19 -18.01 -5.33 -14.02
C HIS A 19 -19.13 -6.38 -14.10
N LEU A 20 -20.17 -6.30 -13.27
CA LEU A 20 -21.33 -7.17 -13.41
C LEU A 20 -22.17 -6.79 -14.64
N ALA A 21 -22.25 -5.50 -14.99
CA ALA A 21 -22.96 -5.03 -16.17
C ALA A 21 -22.32 -5.49 -17.49
N ASP A 22 -20.98 -5.57 -17.55
CA ASP A 22 -20.24 -6.10 -18.71
C ASP A 22 -20.32 -7.64 -18.84
N ARG A 23 -20.68 -8.33 -17.75
CA ARG A 23 -20.62 -9.80 -17.63
C ARG A 23 -21.73 -10.59 -18.32
N ILE A 24 -22.65 -9.95 -19.03
CA ILE A 24 -23.64 -10.69 -19.83
C ILE A 24 -23.07 -11.18 -21.17
N LYS A 25 -21.90 -10.69 -21.64
CA LYS A 25 -21.52 -10.91 -23.05
C LYS A 25 -20.35 -11.84 -23.39
N VAL A 26 -19.27 -12.01 -22.61
CA VAL A 26 -18.11 -12.80 -23.12
C VAL A 26 -17.34 -13.56 -22.03
N ARG A 27 -17.10 -14.85 -22.30
CA ARG A 27 -16.47 -15.87 -21.45
C ARG A 27 -14.97 -15.91 -21.72
N GLY A 28 -14.12 -15.35 -20.85
CA GLY A 28 -12.66 -15.38 -20.97
C GLY A 28 -11.93 -15.17 -19.63
N PRO A 29 -10.70 -15.69 -19.46
CA PRO A 29 -9.91 -15.51 -18.25
C PRO A 29 -9.41 -14.06 -18.10
N PHE A 30 -9.30 -13.61 -16.85
CA PHE A 30 -8.91 -12.26 -16.46
C PHE A 30 -7.46 -11.93 -16.86
N VAL A 31 -7.20 -10.92 -17.69
CA VAL A 31 -5.82 -10.46 -18.01
C VAL A 31 -5.71 -8.94 -18.11
N THR A 32 -6.21 -8.19 -17.12
CA THR A 32 -5.86 -6.77 -16.99
C THR A 32 -5.74 -6.38 -15.51
N PRO A 33 -4.51 -6.12 -15.00
CA PRO A 33 -4.36 -5.46 -13.71
C PRO A 33 -4.95 -4.04 -13.78
N TRP A 34 -5.55 -3.59 -12.69
CA TRP A 34 -6.12 -2.26 -12.58
C TRP A 34 -5.04 -1.19 -12.84
N PRO A 35 -5.28 -0.18 -13.68
CA PRO A 35 -4.33 0.91 -13.88
C PRO A 35 -4.31 1.78 -12.63
N THR A 36 -3.41 1.45 -11.70
CA THR A 36 -3.04 2.33 -10.59
C THR A 36 -1.54 2.59 -10.68
N ASP A 37 -1.16 3.86 -10.54
CA ASP A 37 0.25 4.25 -10.50
C ASP A 37 0.97 3.74 -9.25
N ASP A 38 0.25 3.29 -8.22
CA ASP A 38 0.82 2.79 -6.96
C ASP A 38 0.15 1.48 -6.48
N PRO A 39 0.57 0.33 -7.05
CA PRO A 39 0.02 -0.96 -6.67
C PRO A 39 0.36 -1.29 -5.20
N GLY A 40 -0.52 -2.05 -4.56
CA GLY A 40 -0.31 -2.54 -3.21
C GLY A 40 0.82 -3.57 -3.12
N LEU A 41 1.45 -3.65 -1.94
CA LEU A 41 2.57 -4.56 -1.69
C LEU A 41 2.11 -6.01 -1.45
N SER A 42 2.88 -6.97 -1.98
CA SER A 42 2.79 -8.38 -1.56
C SER A 42 3.18 -8.54 -0.08
N ARG A 43 2.82 -9.68 0.54
CA ARG A 43 3.20 -9.96 1.93
C ARG A 43 4.72 -9.90 2.15
N ARG A 44 5.50 -10.40 1.18
CA ARG A 44 6.98 -10.35 1.22
C ARG A 44 7.47 -8.91 1.21
N GLU A 45 6.91 -8.08 0.34
CA GLU A 45 7.25 -6.66 0.23
C GLU A 45 6.81 -5.84 1.44
N ARG A 46 5.69 -6.20 2.10
CA ARG A 46 5.29 -5.56 3.36
C ARG A 46 6.26 -5.85 4.49
N ARG A 47 6.76 -7.08 4.59
CA ARG A 47 7.81 -7.44 5.55
C ARG A 47 9.10 -6.67 5.27
N GLU A 48 9.47 -6.59 4.00
CA GLU A 48 10.64 -5.80 3.60
C GLU A 48 10.48 -4.31 3.94
N LEU A 49 9.30 -3.72 3.67
CA LEU A 49 8.97 -2.35 4.07
C LEU A 49 9.13 -2.17 5.58
N GLN A 50 8.58 -3.09 6.38
CA GLN A 50 8.74 -3.10 7.84
C GLN A 50 10.23 -3.17 8.24
N THR A 51 11.02 -4.08 7.65
CA THR A 51 12.47 -4.15 7.90
C THR A 51 13.16 -2.82 7.61
N LEU A 52 12.83 -2.18 6.48
CA LEU A 52 13.42 -0.89 6.08
C LEU A 52 13.02 0.26 7.01
N LEU A 53 11.81 0.23 7.56
CA LEU A 53 11.33 1.21 8.54
C LEU A 53 12.00 0.99 9.91
N ALA A 54 12.13 -0.26 10.35
CA ALA A 54 12.86 -0.60 11.58
C ALA A 54 14.33 -0.21 11.50
N ALA A 55 14.98 -0.46 10.36
CA ALA A 55 16.38 -0.05 10.12
C ALA A 55 16.59 1.47 10.17
N ARG A 56 15.52 2.26 9.97
CA ARG A 56 15.52 3.73 10.09
C ARG A 56 15.14 4.22 11.49
N GLY A 57 14.93 3.31 12.45
CA GLY A 57 14.65 3.64 13.85
C GLY A 57 13.17 3.81 14.19
N HIS A 58 12.25 3.43 13.30
CA HIS A 58 10.82 3.49 13.62
C HIS A 58 10.38 2.34 14.54
N PRO A 59 9.59 2.62 15.59
CA PRO A 59 9.09 1.60 16.51
C PRO A 59 7.90 0.83 15.92
N ILE A 60 8.15 -0.02 14.93
CA ILE A 60 7.09 -0.76 14.23
C ILE A 60 6.62 -2.04 14.96
N GLY A 61 7.45 -2.60 15.84
CA GLY A 61 7.22 -3.90 16.47
C GLY A 61 7.74 -5.07 15.62
N GLU A 62 6.99 -6.18 15.59
CA GLU A 62 7.35 -7.38 14.83
C GLU A 62 7.20 -7.20 13.30
N ILE A 63 8.09 -7.85 12.54
CA ILE A 63 8.08 -7.84 11.07
C ILE A 63 7.24 -9.02 10.56
N ASP A 64 5.93 -8.88 10.66
CA ASP A 64 4.94 -9.92 10.36
C ASP A 64 4.38 -9.86 8.93
N GLY A 65 4.47 -8.69 8.28
CA GLY A 65 3.85 -8.37 6.99
C GLY A 65 2.42 -7.80 7.10
N MET A 66 1.96 -7.52 8.32
CA MET A 66 0.68 -6.89 8.63
C MET A 66 0.91 -5.40 8.94
N ILE A 67 0.28 -4.53 8.16
CA ILE A 67 0.45 -3.09 8.30
C ILE A 67 -0.48 -2.57 9.41
N GLY A 68 -0.02 -2.70 10.66
CA GLY A 68 -0.71 -2.21 11.87
C GLY A 68 -0.54 -0.71 12.11
N ALA A 69 -1.05 -0.22 13.25
CA ALA A 69 -0.99 1.20 13.62
C ALA A 69 0.45 1.77 13.63
N ASN A 70 1.39 1.07 14.26
CA ASN A 70 2.79 1.49 14.33
C ASN A 70 3.46 1.53 12.95
N SER A 71 3.19 0.51 12.11
CA SER A 71 3.67 0.50 10.73
C SER A 71 3.09 1.67 9.92
N ARG A 72 1.80 1.98 10.08
CA ARG A 72 1.17 3.14 9.41
C ARG A 72 1.77 4.47 9.86
N GLN A 73 2.02 4.65 11.15
CA GLN A 73 2.68 5.87 11.65
C GLN A 73 4.10 6.02 11.09
N ALA A 74 4.87 4.94 11.05
CA ALA A 74 6.20 4.92 10.45
C ALA A 74 6.15 5.24 8.95
N ILE A 75 5.18 4.67 8.22
CA ILE A 75 4.93 4.97 6.81
C ILE A 75 4.61 6.45 6.61
N GLN A 76 3.72 7.03 7.41
CA GLN A 76 3.38 8.45 7.31
C GLN A 76 4.59 9.36 7.56
N ALA A 77 5.40 9.03 8.57
CA ALA A 77 6.62 9.79 8.87
C ALA A 77 7.58 9.77 7.67
N GLU A 78 7.75 8.60 7.06
CA GLU A 78 8.67 8.43 5.96
C GLU A 78 8.13 9.01 4.64
N GLN A 79 6.82 8.93 4.41
CA GLN A 79 6.14 9.65 3.34
C GLN A 79 6.36 11.17 3.47
N LYS A 80 6.19 11.75 4.67
CA LYS A 80 6.49 13.18 4.91
C LYS A 80 7.94 13.50 4.61
N ARG A 81 8.88 12.67 5.07
CA ARG A 81 10.33 12.86 4.84
C ARG A 81 10.67 12.85 3.35
N LEU A 82 9.98 12.02 2.56
CA LEU A 82 10.17 11.89 1.11
C LEU A 82 9.34 12.87 0.28
N GLY A 83 8.53 13.72 0.90
CA GLY A 83 7.66 14.67 0.20
C GLY A 83 6.43 14.03 -0.47
N PHE A 84 6.06 12.81 -0.06
CA PHE A 84 4.84 12.14 -0.50
C PHE A 84 3.62 12.57 0.33
N ALA A 85 2.42 12.30 -0.19
CA ALA A 85 1.20 12.38 0.61
C ALA A 85 1.28 11.40 1.79
N ALA A 86 1.16 11.91 3.00
CA ALA A 86 1.33 11.17 4.25
C ALA A 86 0.05 10.42 4.66
N ASP A 87 -0.48 9.59 3.75
CA ASP A 87 -1.73 8.85 3.94
C ASP A 87 -1.56 7.55 4.75
N GLY A 88 -0.32 7.11 5.01
CA GLY A 88 -0.02 5.88 5.73
C GLY A 88 -0.14 4.61 4.89
N ARG A 89 -0.31 4.73 3.57
CA ARG A 89 -0.49 3.63 2.65
C ARG A 89 0.84 2.95 2.30
N ALA A 90 0.89 1.64 2.48
CA ALA A 90 2.00 0.81 2.02
C ALA A 90 1.88 0.52 0.51
N GLY A 91 2.52 1.37 -0.30
CA GLY A 91 2.56 1.27 -1.76
C GLY A 91 3.94 0.97 -2.33
N GLN A 92 3.99 0.52 -3.60
CA GLN A 92 5.24 0.22 -4.30
C GLN A 92 6.14 1.45 -4.48
N LYS A 93 5.57 2.65 -4.61
CA LYS A 93 6.32 3.91 -4.67
C LYS A 93 7.17 4.12 -3.42
N LEU A 94 6.56 3.97 -2.23
CA LEU A 94 7.28 4.10 -0.97
C LEU A 94 8.37 3.03 -0.83
N LEU A 95 8.05 1.76 -1.10
CA LEU A 95 9.04 0.68 -0.98
C LEU A 95 10.27 0.92 -1.87
N ARG A 96 10.06 1.34 -3.12
CA ARG A 96 11.17 1.68 -4.05
C ARG A 96 11.99 2.86 -3.55
N ALA A 97 11.35 3.90 -3.02
CA ALA A 97 12.02 5.05 -2.44
C ALA A 97 12.90 4.67 -1.23
N LEU A 98 12.47 3.67 -0.44
CA LEU A 98 13.23 3.20 0.72
C LEU A 98 14.34 2.19 0.41
N ARG A 99 14.22 1.47 -0.71
CA ARG A 99 15.30 0.62 -1.23
C ARG A 99 16.45 1.41 -1.80
N SER A 100 16.16 2.58 -2.39
CA SER A 100 17.19 3.46 -2.90
C SER A 100 17.89 4.10 -1.70
N PRO A 101 19.19 3.85 -1.45
CA PRO A 101 19.91 4.64 -0.46
C PRO A 101 19.75 6.09 -0.87
N ALA A 102 19.37 6.97 0.05
CA ALA A 102 19.40 8.40 -0.22
C ALA A 102 20.79 8.71 -0.79
N PRO A 103 20.90 9.42 -1.94
CA PRO A 103 22.21 9.89 -2.37
C PRO A 103 22.78 10.65 -1.18
N GLY A 104 23.91 10.16 -0.66
CA GLY A 104 24.58 10.73 0.49
C GLY A 104 24.76 12.23 0.24
N GLN A 105 24.29 13.03 1.19
CA GLN A 105 24.79 14.39 1.38
C GLN A 105 26.10 14.28 2.17
#